data_AF-A0A9R1I532-F1
#
_entry.id   AF-A0A9R1I532-F1
#
_cell.length_a   1.000
_cell.length_b   1.000
_cell.length_c   1.000
_cell.angle_alpha   90.00
_cell.angle_beta   90.00
_cell.angle_gamma   90.00
#
_symmetry.space_group_name_H-M   'P 1'
#
loop_
_entity.id
_entity.type
_entity.pdbx_description
1 polymer ?
#
loop_
_entity_poly.entity_id
_entity_poly.type
_entity_poly.pdbx_seq_one_letter_code
_entity_poly.pdbx_strand_id
1 'polypeptide(L)'
;MSRLASALLALATAAAVAVAVAARPAVDVTATVAFGEGYTPLFGFDNILRSADDRTVSLLLDRTTGSGFISSAMYQHGFFSASIKLPSDYTAGVVVAFYTSNGDVFPKTHDELDFEFLGNIRGKPWRMQTNMYGNGSVSRGREERYVLPFDPTTEFHRYSILWARDAVVFYVDDVPVRHLRHARAGRDFPAKPMSLYATVWDASNWATSGGRYRVDYHYGPFVASFTDLALAGCRASSPTEEGCADALAASDPAVMTLAKQQAMRQFRERNMVYSYCYDTRRYPVPFPECDLVESERSRFKDSGHRLALRRRRVGRRPPNKADM
;
A
#
# COMPACT_ATOMS: atom_id res chain seq x y z
N MET A 1 -68.98 -61.28 -2.71
CA MET A 1 -69.00 -60.03 -1.92
C MET A 1 -67.63 -59.39 -2.00
N SER A 2 -67.59 -58.09 -2.36
CA SER A 2 -66.45 -57.16 -2.31
C SER A 2 -65.23 -57.36 -3.24
N ARG A 3 -64.77 -56.22 -3.78
CA ARG A 3 -63.76 -56.00 -4.84
C ARG A 3 -62.36 -55.75 -4.27
N LEU A 4 -61.30 -56.10 -5.01
CA LEU A 4 -59.92 -55.55 -4.91
C LEU A 4 -59.28 -55.76 -6.31
N ALA A 5 -59.27 -54.79 -7.23
CA ALA A 5 -58.54 -53.52 -7.31
C ALA A 5 -57.03 -53.68 -7.64
N SER A 6 -56.68 -53.10 -8.79
CA SER A 6 -55.40 -52.98 -9.48
C SER A 6 -54.22 -52.49 -8.63
N ALA A 7 -53.00 -52.85 -9.04
CA ALA A 7 -51.78 -52.11 -8.68
C ALA A 7 -50.95 -51.82 -9.94
N LEU A 8 -50.71 -50.52 -10.13
CA LEU A 8 -49.93 -49.88 -11.19
C LEU A 8 -48.45 -50.30 -11.15
N LEU A 9 -47.83 -50.37 -12.33
CA LEU A 9 -46.39 -50.27 -12.49
C LEU A 9 -46.07 -48.88 -13.06
N ALA A 10 -45.48 -48.01 -12.25
CA ALA A 10 -44.86 -46.77 -12.71
C ALA A 10 -43.41 -46.76 -12.21
N LEU A 11 -42.47 -47.04 -13.11
CA LEU A 11 -41.04 -46.82 -12.84
C LEU A 11 -40.76 -45.32 -12.99
N ALA A 12 -40.41 -44.66 -11.89
CA ALA A 12 -39.81 -43.34 -11.90
C ALA A 12 -38.28 -43.49 -11.79
N THR A 13 -37.55 -43.22 -12.87
CA THR A 13 -36.09 -43.05 -12.86
C THR A 13 -35.76 -41.62 -12.46
N ALA A 14 -35.22 -41.43 -11.26
CA ALA A 14 -34.67 -40.15 -10.84
C ALA A 14 -33.24 -39.99 -11.40
N ALA A 15 -33.06 -39.10 -12.38
CA ALA A 15 -31.74 -38.69 -12.83
C ALA A 15 -31.23 -37.56 -11.93
N ALA A 16 -30.17 -37.81 -11.17
CA ALA A 16 -29.48 -36.79 -10.39
C ALA A 16 -28.60 -35.96 -11.34
N VAL A 17 -28.98 -34.70 -11.59
CA VAL A 17 -28.14 -33.72 -12.28
C VAL A 17 -27.14 -33.17 -11.27
N ALA A 18 -25.88 -33.60 -11.37
CA ALA A 18 -24.78 -32.94 -10.68
C ALA A 18 -24.52 -31.60 -11.38
N VAL A 19 -24.92 -30.50 -10.74
CA VAL A 19 -24.55 -29.16 -11.20
C VAL A 19 -23.06 -28.98 -10.90
N ALA A 20 -22.23 -29.00 -11.95
CA ALA A 20 -20.84 -28.60 -11.83
C ALA A 20 -20.82 -27.12 -11.41
N VAL A 21 -20.38 -26.85 -10.18
CA VAL A 21 -20.06 -25.49 -9.76
C VAL A 21 -18.86 -25.06 -10.59
N ALA A 22 -19.07 -24.22 -11.59
CA ALA A 22 -17.97 -23.60 -12.33
C ALA A 22 -17.05 -22.92 -11.30
N ALA A 23 -15.78 -23.31 -11.27
CA ALA A 23 -14.78 -22.64 -10.46
C ALA A 23 -14.78 -21.17 -10.87
N ARG A 24 -15.01 -20.27 -9.90
CA ARG A 24 -14.92 -18.84 -10.16
C ARG A 24 -13.51 -18.54 -10.69
N PRO A 25 -13.35 -17.69 -11.71
CA PRO A 25 -12.02 -17.25 -12.12
C PRO A 25 -11.31 -16.66 -10.90
N ALA A 26 -10.15 -17.20 -10.54
CA ALA A 26 -9.34 -16.67 -9.45
C ALA A 26 -8.39 -15.62 -10.03
N VAL A 27 -8.27 -14.46 -9.37
CA VAL A 27 -7.23 -13.48 -9.70
C VAL A 27 -5.91 -14.01 -9.14
N ASP A 28 -4.94 -14.29 -10.01
CA ASP A 28 -3.59 -14.67 -9.59
C ASP A 28 -2.82 -13.44 -9.12
N VAL A 29 -2.86 -13.21 -7.80
CA VAL A 29 -2.14 -12.12 -7.12
C VAL A 29 -0.64 -12.39 -6.96
N THR A 30 -0.16 -13.57 -7.37
CA THR A 30 1.26 -13.96 -7.29
C THR A 30 1.98 -13.82 -8.63
N ALA A 31 1.24 -13.68 -9.73
CA ALA A 31 1.80 -13.48 -11.06
C ALA A 31 2.58 -12.16 -11.13
N THR A 32 3.83 -12.27 -11.60
CA THR A 32 4.68 -11.12 -11.92
C THR A 32 4.79 -10.97 -13.43
N VAL A 33 4.97 -9.72 -13.88
CA VAL A 33 5.07 -9.36 -15.30
C VAL A 33 6.41 -8.72 -15.60
N ALA A 34 6.88 -8.85 -16.85
CA ALA A 34 7.98 -8.01 -17.31
C ALA A 34 7.51 -6.55 -17.41
N PHE A 35 8.44 -5.60 -17.24
CA PHE A 35 8.12 -4.17 -17.28
C PHE A 35 7.37 -3.78 -18.55
N GLY A 36 7.85 -4.21 -19.73
CA GLY A 36 7.24 -3.88 -21.01
C GLY A 36 5.87 -4.51 -21.26
N GLU A 37 5.44 -5.49 -20.45
CA GLU A 37 4.11 -6.11 -20.56
C GLU A 37 3.03 -5.34 -19.79
N GLY A 38 3.43 -4.69 -18.69
CA GLY A 38 2.50 -4.05 -17.75
C GLY A 38 2.63 -2.53 -17.64
N TYR A 39 3.75 -1.96 -18.09
CA TYR A 39 4.12 -0.58 -17.81
C TYR A 39 4.74 0.14 -19.00
N THR A 40 4.73 1.46 -18.93
CA THR A 40 5.41 2.37 -19.86
C THR A 40 6.18 3.45 -19.09
N PRO A 41 7.31 3.94 -19.62
CA PRO A 41 7.96 5.16 -19.13
C PRO A 41 6.97 6.32 -19.04
N LEU A 42 6.99 7.06 -17.92
CA LEU A 42 6.18 8.27 -17.72
C LEU A 42 7.02 9.53 -18.01
N PHE A 43 8.20 9.63 -17.40
CA PHE A 43 9.15 10.72 -17.62
C PHE A 43 10.57 10.30 -17.18
N GLY A 44 11.58 11.11 -17.50
CA GLY A 44 12.97 10.89 -17.10
C GLY A 44 13.79 9.99 -18.03
N PHE A 45 13.13 9.13 -18.81
CA PHE A 45 13.68 8.30 -19.91
C PHE A 45 15.03 7.66 -19.61
N ASP A 46 16.15 8.33 -19.91
CA ASP A 46 17.51 7.85 -19.61
C ASP A 46 17.72 7.51 -18.13
N ASN A 47 16.91 8.10 -17.25
CA ASN A 47 16.87 7.81 -15.82
C ASN A 47 15.97 6.60 -15.45
N ILE A 48 15.54 5.81 -16.43
CA ILE A 48 14.84 4.54 -16.26
C ILE A 48 15.70 3.41 -16.85
N LEU A 49 16.35 2.66 -15.97
CA LEU A 49 17.20 1.54 -16.36
C LEU A 49 16.44 0.23 -16.21
N ARG A 50 16.39 -0.59 -17.26
CA ARG A 50 15.75 -1.90 -17.26
C ARG A 50 16.81 -3.00 -17.28
N SER A 51 16.59 -4.08 -16.54
CA SER A 51 17.43 -5.28 -16.64
C SER A 51 17.25 -5.97 -17.98
N ALA A 52 18.21 -6.82 -18.36
CA ALA A 52 18.19 -7.52 -19.64
C ALA A 52 16.98 -8.48 -19.81
N ASP A 53 16.50 -9.05 -18.71
CA ASP A 53 15.30 -9.89 -18.66
C ASP A 53 14.00 -9.10 -18.48
N ASP A 54 14.11 -7.77 -18.37
CA ASP A 54 13.01 -6.83 -18.20
C ASP A 54 12.19 -7.00 -16.91
N ARG A 55 12.72 -7.70 -15.91
CA ARG A 55 12.03 -7.96 -14.62
C ARG A 55 12.47 -7.05 -13.48
N THR A 56 13.47 -6.22 -13.71
CA THR A 56 13.90 -5.18 -12.78
C THR A 56 13.94 -3.84 -13.50
N VAL A 57 13.37 -2.81 -12.87
CA VAL A 57 13.47 -1.43 -13.32
C VAL A 57 14.04 -0.56 -12.20
N SER A 58 15.02 0.27 -12.52
CA SER A 58 15.61 1.23 -11.60
C SER A 58 15.26 2.64 -12.05
N LEU A 59 14.68 3.42 -11.14
CA LEU A 59 14.37 4.84 -11.31
C LEU A 59 15.47 5.68 -10.67
N LEU A 60 15.99 6.64 -11.43
CA LEU A 60 17.05 7.54 -11.01
C LEU A 60 16.52 8.96 -10.81
N LEU A 61 17.07 9.63 -9.80
CA LEU A 61 16.98 11.08 -9.62
C LEU A 61 18.39 11.67 -9.58
N ASP A 62 18.63 12.62 -10.47
CA ASP A 62 19.86 13.42 -10.50
C ASP A 62 19.51 14.92 -10.65
N ARG A 63 20.54 15.76 -10.86
CA ARG A 63 20.37 17.23 -10.98
C ARG A 63 19.51 17.65 -12.16
N THR A 64 19.34 16.79 -13.16
CA THR A 64 18.62 17.10 -14.40
C THR A 64 17.15 16.76 -14.27
N THR A 65 16.82 15.56 -13.79
CA THR A 65 15.43 15.11 -13.68
C THR A 65 15.30 13.91 -12.73
N GLY A 66 14.11 13.78 -12.14
CA GLY A 66 13.66 12.50 -11.61
C GLY A 66 13.23 11.56 -12.73
N SER A 67 12.57 10.47 -12.37
CA SER A 67 12.01 9.54 -13.33
C SER A 67 10.80 8.81 -12.76
N GLY A 68 10.02 8.20 -13.65
CA GLY A 68 8.89 7.39 -13.25
C GLY A 68 8.31 6.58 -14.39
N PHE A 69 7.50 5.59 -14.02
CA PHE A 69 6.71 4.78 -14.93
C PHE A 69 5.25 4.73 -14.49
N ILE A 70 4.39 4.35 -15.43
CA ILE A 70 2.94 4.22 -15.26
C ILE A 70 2.49 2.87 -15.83
N SER A 71 1.45 2.27 -15.27
CA SER A 71 0.82 1.08 -15.86
C SER A 71 0.23 1.38 -17.23
N SER A 72 0.31 0.40 -18.14
CA SER A 72 -0.22 0.53 -19.51
C SER A 72 -1.75 0.54 -19.60
N ALA A 73 -2.44 0.30 -18.48
CA ALA A 73 -3.89 0.32 -18.38
C ALA A 73 -4.33 0.98 -17.07
N MET A 74 -5.58 1.47 -17.06
CA MET A 74 -6.30 1.84 -15.84
C MET A 74 -7.08 0.64 -15.32
N TYR A 75 -7.18 0.55 -14.00
CA TYR A 75 -7.83 -0.56 -13.31
C TYR A 75 -8.97 -0.04 -12.44
N GLN A 76 -10.08 -0.77 -12.42
CA GLN A 76 -11.18 -0.59 -11.47
C GLN A 76 -11.07 -1.72 -10.43
N HIS A 77 -10.33 -1.48 -9.35
CA HIS A 77 -9.85 -2.47 -8.39
C HIS A 77 -8.64 -3.28 -8.87
N GLY A 78 -7.78 -3.66 -7.93
CA GLY A 78 -6.60 -4.50 -8.21
C GLY A 78 -5.74 -4.77 -6.99
N PHE A 79 -4.83 -5.73 -7.16
CA PHE A 79 -3.69 -5.98 -6.30
C PHE A 79 -2.42 -5.58 -7.07
N PHE A 80 -1.76 -4.54 -6.56
CA PHE A 80 -0.57 -3.95 -7.15
C PHE A 80 0.60 -4.19 -6.20
N SER A 81 1.67 -4.79 -6.69
CA SER A 81 2.82 -5.13 -5.84
C SER A 81 4.14 -4.93 -6.55
N ALA A 82 5.16 -4.56 -5.79
CA ALA A 82 6.54 -4.59 -6.22
C ALA A 82 7.46 -4.87 -5.03
N SER A 83 8.54 -5.59 -5.29
CA SER A 83 9.71 -5.66 -4.42
C SER A 83 10.56 -4.42 -4.67
N ILE A 84 10.72 -3.55 -3.66
CA ILE A 84 11.37 -2.23 -3.79
C ILE A 84 12.63 -2.19 -2.91
N LYS A 85 13.72 -1.69 -3.48
CA LYS A 85 14.95 -1.33 -2.74
C LYS A 85 15.23 0.16 -2.90
N LEU A 86 15.38 0.86 -1.78
CA LEU A 86 15.50 2.32 -1.71
C LEU A 86 16.97 2.80 -1.82
N PRO A 87 17.21 4.06 -2.22
CA PRO A 87 18.54 4.65 -2.20
C PRO A 87 19.15 4.67 -0.79
N SER A 88 20.45 4.43 -0.70
CA SER A 88 21.21 4.48 0.55
C SER A 88 21.89 5.84 0.78
N ASP A 89 22.60 5.96 1.90
CA ASP A 89 23.44 7.10 2.28
C ASP A 89 22.68 8.37 2.72
N TYR A 90 22.87 9.52 2.05
CA TYR A 90 22.16 10.77 2.34
C TYR A 90 21.04 10.94 1.33
N THR A 91 19.79 10.83 1.77
CA THR A 91 18.61 10.83 0.88
C THR A 91 17.59 11.88 1.29
N ALA A 92 17.98 12.85 2.12
CA ALA A 92 17.08 13.89 2.56
C ALA A 92 16.47 14.63 1.36
N GLY A 93 15.18 14.95 1.43
CA GLY A 93 14.42 15.57 0.35
C GLY A 93 13.98 14.62 -0.77
N VAL A 94 14.57 13.43 -0.92
CA VAL A 94 14.16 12.45 -1.95
C VAL A 94 12.87 11.75 -1.51
N VAL A 95 11.92 11.62 -2.44
CA VAL A 95 10.75 10.76 -2.29
C VAL A 95 10.75 9.71 -3.39
N VAL A 96 10.60 8.45 -2.98
CA VAL A 96 10.26 7.34 -3.87
C VAL A 96 8.79 7.03 -3.63
N ALA A 97 7.95 7.06 -4.67
CA ALA A 97 6.53 6.78 -4.55
C ALA A 97 6.14 5.53 -5.36
N PHE A 98 5.21 4.76 -4.83
CA PHE A 98 4.53 3.64 -5.48
C PHE A 98 3.04 3.76 -5.15
N TYR A 99 2.25 4.18 -6.12
CA TYR A 99 0.90 4.69 -5.84
C TYR A 99 -0.05 4.44 -7.00
N THR A 100 -1.35 4.35 -6.72
CA THR A 100 -2.37 4.35 -7.78
C THR A 100 -3.05 5.70 -7.80
N SER A 101 -3.27 6.29 -8.97
CA SER A 101 -3.96 7.58 -9.10
C SER A 101 -4.74 7.68 -10.40
N ASN A 102 -5.64 8.65 -10.47
CA ASN A 102 -6.23 9.15 -11.70
C ASN A 102 -6.18 10.69 -11.76
N GLY A 103 -5.18 11.29 -11.12
CA GLY A 103 -4.94 12.74 -11.09
C GLY A 103 -4.71 13.37 -12.46
N ASP A 104 -4.16 12.61 -13.41
CA ASP A 104 -4.00 13.01 -14.81
C ASP A 104 -5.34 13.11 -15.56
N VAL A 105 -6.33 12.32 -15.18
CA VAL A 105 -7.69 12.33 -15.77
C VAL A 105 -8.66 13.22 -14.99
N PHE A 106 -8.57 13.24 -13.66
CA PHE A 106 -9.49 13.97 -12.76
C PHE A 106 -8.76 14.93 -11.81
N PRO A 107 -8.10 16.00 -12.29
CA PRO A 107 -7.14 16.78 -11.51
C PRO A 107 -7.65 17.29 -10.14
N LYS A 108 -8.94 17.61 -10.03
CA LYS A 108 -9.55 18.21 -8.82
C LYS A 108 -10.34 17.22 -7.97
N THR A 109 -10.67 16.05 -8.51
CA THR A 109 -11.56 15.07 -7.87
C THR A 109 -11.00 13.65 -7.89
N HIS A 110 -9.68 13.55 -8.08
CA HIS A 110 -9.00 12.27 -8.24
C HIS A 110 -9.13 11.38 -7.00
N ASP A 111 -8.95 10.09 -7.28
CA ASP A 111 -8.71 9.06 -6.31
C ASP A 111 -7.22 8.74 -6.33
N GLU A 112 -6.65 8.45 -5.17
CA GLU A 112 -5.25 8.13 -5.03
C GLU A 112 -4.97 7.29 -3.77
N LEU A 113 -4.05 6.33 -3.90
CA LEU A 113 -3.58 5.45 -2.83
C LEU A 113 -2.06 5.37 -2.87
N ASP A 114 -1.41 5.79 -1.79
CA ASP A 114 0.03 6.05 -1.82
C ASP A 114 0.82 5.12 -0.92
N PHE A 115 1.95 4.62 -1.43
CA PHE A 115 3.17 4.50 -0.65
C PHE A 115 4.13 5.61 -1.05
N GLU A 116 4.61 6.37 -0.06
CA GLU A 116 5.69 7.35 -0.25
C GLU A 116 6.80 7.06 0.76
N PHE A 117 7.98 6.74 0.25
CA PHE A 117 9.18 6.59 1.05
C PHE A 117 9.90 7.93 1.12
N LEU A 118 9.99 8.47 2.33
CA LEU A 118 10.56 9.77 2.62
C LEU A 118 12.01 9.60 3.07
N GLY A 119 12.93 10.10 2.26
CA GLY A 119 14.35 10.00 2.52
C GLY A 119 14.80 10.79 3.74
N ASN A 120 16.03 10.54 4.18
CA ASN A 120 16.51 11.07 5.44
C ASN A 120 18.00 11.43 5.38
N ILE A 121 18.45 12.18 6.37
CA ILE A 121 19.89 12.43 6.56
C ILE A 121 20.60 11.10 6.86
N ARG A 122 21.89 11.02 6.49
CA ARG A 122 22.74 9.86 6.71
C ARG A 122 22.59 9.26 8.11
N GLY A 123 22.41 7.94 8.17
CA GLY A 123 22.29 7.17 9.41
C GLY A 123 20.95 7.32 10.14
N LYS A 124 19.94 7.94 9.52
CA LYS A 124 18.56 7.95 10.02
C LYS A 124 17.67 7.09 9.12
N PRO A 125 16.66 6.40 9.69
CA PRO A 125 15.82 5.51 8.91
C PRO A 125 14.96 6.31 7.92
N TRP A 126 14.71 5.71 6.76
CA TRP A 126 13.61 6.10 5.89
C TRP A 126 12.28 6.07 6.65
N ARG A 127 11.33 6.89 6.22
CA ARG A 127 9.94 6.82 6.68
C ARG A 127 9.06 6.36 5.55
N MET A 128 8.21 5.38 5.79
CA MET A 128 7.16 5.01 4.86
C MET A 128 5.89 5.77 5.23
N GLN A 129 5.30 6.50 4.29
CA GLN A 129 4.01 7.15 4.40
C GLN A 129 3.00 6.38 3.56
N THR A 130 1.79 6.20 4.08
CA THR A 130 0.62 5.80 3.29
C THR A 130 -0.40 6.91 3.31
N ASN A 131 -1.14 7.09 2.23
CA ASN A 131 -2.19 8.08 2.14
C ASN A 131 -3.36 7.58 1.28
N MET A 132 -4.51 8.24 1.42
CA MET A 132 -5.71 7.95 0.64
C MET A 132 -6.45 9.25 0.34
N TYR A 133 -6.67 9.49 -0.95
CA TYR A 133 -7.66 10.42 -1.45
C TYR A 133 -8.74 9.65 -2.19
N GLY A 134 -9.99 9.88 -1.82
CA GLY A 134 -11.13 9.29 -2.52
C GLY A 134 -12.19 10.34 -2.80
N ASN A 135 -12.69 10.27 -4.02
CA ASN A 135 -13.78 11.03 -4.60
C ASN A 135 -13.69 12.54 -4.37
N GLY A 136 -12.50 13.12 -4.62
CA GLY A 136 -12.28 14.56 -4.46
C GLY A 136 -12.12 15.05 -3.02
N SER A 137 -11.86 14.15 -2.07
CA SER A 137 -11.38 14.52 -0.73
C SER A 137 -9.91 15.00 -0.69
N VAL A 138 -9.38 15.50 -1.81
CA VAL A 138 -7.98 15.91 -2.04
C VAL A 138 -7.49 17.04 -1.12
N SER A 139 -8.40 17.78 -0.50
CA SER A 139 -8.07 18.81 0.49
C SER A 139 -7.78 18.24 1.89
N ARG A 140 -8.02 16.94 2.12
CA ARG A 140 -7.93 16.29 3.43
C ARG A 140 -7.09 15.01 3.34
N GLY A 141 -5.79 15.15 3.61
CA GLY A 141 -4.87 14.02 3.67
C GLY A 141 -5.18 13.05 4.81
N ARG A 142 -4.93 11.77 4.55
CA ARG A 142 -5.12 10.64 5.46
C ARG A 142 -3.79 9.95 5.69
N GLU A 143 -2.77 10.72 6.05
CA GLU A 143 -1.41 10.23 6.13
C GLU A 143 -1.24 9.37 7.39
N GLU A 144 -0.63 8.19 7.22
CA GLU A 144 -0.01 7.44 8.30
C GLU A 144 1.46 7.23 7.96
N ARG A 145 2.35 7.44 8.94
CA ARG A 145 3.80 7.28 8.74
C ARG A 145 4.36 6.20 9.65
N TYR A 146 5.34 5.47 9.14
CA TYR A 146 5.95 4.33 9.78
C TYR A 146 7.47 4.40 9.68
N VAL A 147 8.15 3.86 10.69
CA VAL A 147 9.56 3.45 10.58
C VAL A 147 9.56 1.95 10.35
N LEU A 148 10.22 1.49 9.29
CA LEU A 148 10.26 0.06 8.93
C LEU A 148 11.12 -0.73 9.93
N PRO A 149 10.79 -2.00 10.21
CA PRO A 149 11.55 -2.85 11.15
C PRO A 149 12.85 -3.42 10.53
N PHE A 150 13.21 -2.98 9.32
CA PHE A 150 14.37 -3.38 8.54
C PHE A 150 14.95 -2.16 7.82
N ASP A 151 16.14 -2.31 7.24
CA ASP A 151 16.76 -1.28 6.39
C ASP A 151 16.36 -1.48 4.92
N PRO A 152 15.43 -0.65 4.37
CA PRO A 152 14.91 -0.83 3.02
C PRO A 152 15.93 -0.48 1.92
N THR A 153 17.16 -0.10 2.28
CA THR A 153 18.25 0.21 1.33
C THR A 153 19.17 -0.97 1.06
N THR A 154 19.07 -2.03 1.88
CA THR A 154 19.97 -3.19 1.83
C THR A 154 19.42 -4.28 0.93
N GLU A 155 18.18 -4.70 1.19
CA GLU A 155 17.49 -5.77 0.47
C GLU A 155 16.19 -5.24 -0.16
N PHE A 156 15.66 -6.01 -1.10
CA PHE A 156 14.32 -5.77 -1.62
C PHE A 156 13.27 -6.21 -0.60
N HIS A 157 12.26 -5.36 -0.40
CA HIS A 157 11.09 -5.66 0.42
C HIS A 157 9.82 -5.45 -0.39
N ARG A 158 8.80 -6.27 -0.13
CA ARG A 158 7.57 -6.24 -0.93
C ARG A 158 6.56 -5.26 -0.35
N TYR A 159 6.11 -4.34 -1.20
CA TYR A 159 5.07 -3.37 -0.89
C TYR A 159 3.89 -3.59 -1.81
N SER A 160 2.70 -3.79 -1.23
CA SER A 160 1.51 -4.12 -2.01
C SER A 160 0.31 -3.26 -1.61
N ILE A 161 -0.43 -2.81 -2.61
CA ILE A 161 -1.72 -2.12 -2.46
C ILE A 161 -2.78 -3.09 -2.98
N LEU A 162 -3.64 -3.57 -2.08
CA LEU A 162 -4.92 -4.11 -2.48
C LEU A 162 -5.94 -2.98 -2.47
N TRP A 163 -6.62 -2.79 -3.59
CA TRP A 163 -7.85 -2.01 -3.69
C TRP A 163 -8.95 -2.91 -4.23
N ALA A 164 -9.85 -3.34 -3.35
CA ALA A 164 -11.07 -4.06 -3.70
C ALA A 164 -12.30 -3.17 -3.47
N ARG A 165 -13.48 -3.63 -3.88
CA ARG A 165 -14.75 -2.89 -3.73
C ARG A 165 -15.00 -2.43 -2.28
N ASP A 166 -14.72 -3.31 -1.32
CA ASP A 166 -15.10 -3.07 0.08
C ASP A 166 -13.93 -2.62 0.97
N ALA A 167 -12.69 -2.73 0.48
CA ALA A 167 -11.51 -2.49 1.29
C ALA A 167 -10.29 -2.05 0.46
N VAL A 168 -9.48 -1.19 1.07
CA VAL A 168 -8.08 -0.95 0.69
C VAL A 168 -7.20 -1.50 1.79
N VAL A 169 -6.18 -2.27 1.42
CA VAL A 169 -5.18 -2.80 2.35
C VAL A 169 -3.77 -2.54 1.82
N PHE A 170 -2.94 -1.92 2.65
CA PHE A 170 -1.52 -1.73 2.39
C PHE A 170 -0.74 -2.84 3.09
N TYR A 171 0.22 -3.44 2.39
CA TYR A 171 1.05 -4.54 2.86
C TYR A 171 2.54 -4.19 2.81
N VAL A 172 3.29 -4.70 3.79
CA VAL A 172 4.76 -4.73 3.82
C VAL A 172 5.17 -6.17 4.12
N ASP A 173 5.86 -6.84 3.21
CA ASP A 173 6.27 -8.25 3.31
C ASP A 173 5.12 -9.17 3.77
N ASP A 174 3.98 -9.11 3.06
CA ASP A 174 2.71 -9.81 3.39
C ASP A 174 2.03 -9.44 4.71
N VAL A 175 2.63 -8.57 5.52
CA VAL A 175 2.00 -8.07 6.73
C VAL A 175 1.12 -6.87 6.38
N PRO A 176 -0.21 -6.94 6.60
CA PRO A 176 -1.05 -5.75 6.43
C PRO A 176 -0.61 -4.70 7.44
N VAL A 177 -0.40 -3.47 6.99
CA VAL A 177 0.03 -2.35 7.85
C VAL A 177 -1.09 -1.32 8.04
N ARG A 178 -2.04 -1.28 7.11
CA ARG A 178 -3.19 -0.39 7.12
C ARG A 178 -4.36 -1.01 6.37
N HIS A 179 -5.56 -0.91 6.94
CA HIS A 179 -6.81 -1.42 6.35
C HIS A 179 -7.90 -0.35 6.44
N LEU A 180 -8.41 0.07 5.29
CA LEU A 180 -9.46 1.08 5.14
C LEU A 180 -10.69 0.40 4.56
N ARG A 181 -11.86 0.59 5.17
CA ARG A 181 -13.11 -0.07 4.77
C ARG A 181 -14.04 0.92 4.08
N HIS A 182 -14.58 0.55 2.93
CA HIS A 182 -15.55 1.35 2.19
C HIS A 182 -16.75 1.75 3.07
N ALA A 183 -17.30 0.79 3.83
CA ALA A 183 -18.45 1.02 4.71
C ALA A 183 -18.23 2.11 5.78
N ARG A 184 -16.97 2.42 6.13
CA ARG A 184 -16.65 3.52 7.06
C ARG A 184 -16.24 4.80 6.33
N ALA A 185 -15.41 4.71 5.30
CA ALA A 185 -14.96 5.87 4.51
C ALA A 185 -16.11 6.51 3.71
N GLY A 186 -17.13 5.73 3.35
CA GLY A 186 -18.30 6.17 2.60
C GLY A 186 -17.91 6.86 1.29
N ARG A 187 -18.42 8.08 1.10
CA ARG A 187 -18.17 8.87 -0.12
C ARG A 187 -16.70 9.18 -0.38
N ASP A 188 -15.85 9.14 0.65
CA ASP A 188 -14.44 9.48 0.55
C ASP A 188 -13.56 8.25 0.19
N PHE A 189 -14.17 7.12 -0.16
CA PHE A 189 -13.46 5.94 -0.64
C PHE A 189 -13.20 6.02 -2.16
N PRO A 190 -12.05 5.51 -2.67
CA PRO A 190 -11.75 5.47 -4.10
C PRO A 190 -12.82 4.70 -4.91
N ALA A 191 -13.30 5.31 -6.00
CA ALA A 191 -14.44 4.79 -6.76
C ALA A 191 -14.22 4.79 -8.29
N LYS A 192 -13.24 5.54 -8.79
CA LYS A 192 -12.92 5.69 -10.22
C LYS A 192 -11.71 4.85 -10.60
N PRO A 193 -11.58 4.42 -11.86
CA PRO A 193 -10.40 3.68 -12.31
C PRO A 193 -9.12 4.45 -12.03
N MET A 194 -8.03 3.76 -11.68
CA MET A 194 -6.72 4.35 -11.42
C MET A 194 -5.63 3.60 -12.22
N SER A 195 -4.61 4.34 -12.65
CA SER A 195 -3.34 3.76 -13.10
C SER A 195 -2.41 3.58 -11.90
N LEU A 196 -1.51 2.60 -11.97
CA LEU A 196 -0.40 2.46 -11.04
C LEU A 196 0.78 3.30 -11.53
N TYR A 197 1.46 3.98 -10.62
CA TYR A 197 2.61 4.83 -10.85
C TYR A 197 3.75 4.41 -9.91
N ALA A 198 4.97 4.57 -10.38
CA ALA A 198 6.14 4.64 -9.50
C ALA A 198 7.05 5.79 -9.94
N THR A 199 7.53 6.58 -8.98
CA THR A 199 8.33 7.77 -9.26
C THR A 199 9.44 7.96 -8.23
N VAL A 200 10.51 8.65 -8.63
CA VAL A 200 11.52 9.21 -7.72
C VAL A 200 11.69 10.69 -8.03
N TRP A 201 11.60 11.54 -7.01
CA TRP A 201 11.58 12.99 -7.20
C TRP A 201 12.08 13.77 -5.98
N ASP A 202 12.38 15.06 -6.21
CA ASP A 202 12.84 16.00 -5.19
C ASP A 202 11.66 16.70 -4.50
N ALA A 203 11.42 16.31 -3.26
CA ALA A 203 10.41 16.83 -2.36
C ALA A 203 11.04 17.62 -1.20
N SER A 204 12.16 18.33 -1.47
CA SER A 204 12.96 19.09 -0.49
C SER A 204 12.16 20.05 0.38
N ASN A 205 11.01 20.52 -0.08
CA ASN A 205 10.14 21.44 0.66
C ASN A 205 9.38 20.78 1.82
N TRP A 206 9.26 19.46 1.89
CA TRP A 206 8.49 18.81 2.97
C TRP A 206 9.00 17.44 3.43
N ALA A 207 9.63 16.64 2.56
CA ALA A 207 9.86 15.21 2.81
C ALA A 207 10.64 14.91 4.09
N THR A 208 11.76 15.60 4.31
CA THR A 208 12.65 15.31 5.44
C THR A 208 12.54 16.38 6.52
N SER A 209 12.00 15.97 7.67
CA SER A 209 11.81 16.84 8.83
C SER A 209 11.02 18.13 8.51
N GLY A 210 9.98 18.00 7.67
CA GLY A 210 9.15 19.13 7.24
C GLY A 210 9.89 20.11 6.33
N GLY A 211 10.82 19.62 5.51
CA GLY A 211 11.61 20.43 4.57
C GLY A 211 12.86 21.09 5.14
N ARG A 212 13.23 20.76 6.39
CA ARG A 212 14.46 21.27 7.02
C ARG A 212 15.72 20.79 6.29
N TYR A 213 15.71 19.53 5.85
CA TYR A 213 16.83 18.93 5.12
C TYR A 213 16.38 18.68 3.68
N ARG A 214 17.21 19.09 2.73
CA ARG A 214 16.93 19.11 1.29
C ARG A 214 17.79 18.09 0.56
N VAL A 215 17.47 17.83 -0.70
CA VAL A 215 18.31 17.02 -1.58
C VAL A 215 19.69 17.67 -1.72
N ASP A 216 20.71 16.85 -1.54
CA ASP A 216 22.09 17.20 -1.87
C ASP A 216 22.56 16.29 -3.01
N TYR A 217 22.54 16.84 -4.22
CA TYR A 217 22.88 16.11 -5.43
C TYR A 217 24.37 15.70 -5.55
N HIS A 218 25.23 16.05 -4.59
CA HIS A 218 26.58 15.44 -4.52
C HIS A 218 26.51 13.95 -4.13
N TYR A 219 25.40 13.50 -3.53
CA TYR A 219 25.14 12.10 -3.21
C TYR A 219 24.35 11.36 -4.31
N GLY A 220 24.01 12.05 -5.41
CA GLY A 220 23.30 11.46 -6.53
C GLY A 220 24.22 10.66 -7.47
N PRO A 221 23.65 9.91 -8.44
CA PRO A 221 22.21 9.73 -8.63
C PRO A 221 21.57 8.88 -7.53
N PHE A 222 20.36 9.24 -7.12
CA PHE A 222 19.58 8.45 -6.18
C PHE A 222 18.82 7.37 -6.94
N VAL A 223 19.10 6.10 -6.63
CA VAL A 223 18.55 4.96 -7.38
C VAL A 223 17.57 4.17 -6.53
N ALA A 224 16.31 4.10 -6.98
CA ALA A 224 15.30 3.21 -6.43
C ALA A 224 15.05 2.07 -7.41
N SER A 225 15.12 0.82 -6.95
CA SER A 225 14.95 -0.37 -7.82
C SER A 225 13.68 -1.11 -7.48
N PHE A 226 13.00 -1.62 -8.51
CA PHE A 226 11.73 -2.33 -8.43
C PHE A 226 11.87 -3.65 -9.18
N THR A 227 11.47 -4.75 -8.55
CA THR A 227 11.37 -6.08 -9.16
C THR A 227 10.10 -6.78 -8.66
N ASP A 228 9.86 -8.03 -9.09
CA ASP A 228 8.65 -8.79 -8.78
C ASP A 228 7.36 -7.98 -9.01
N LEU A 229 7.29 -7.31 -10.17
CA LEU A 229 6.21 -6.39 -10.51
C LEU A 229 4.90 -7.16 -10.74
N ALA A 230 3.86 -6.86 -9.97
CA ALA A 230 2.54 -7.49 -10.11
C ALA A 230 1.44 -6.46 -10.42
N LEU A 231 0.70 -6.70 -11.50
CA LEU A 231 -0.51 -5.97 -11.94
C LEU A 231 -1.71 -6.92 -12.01
N ALA A 232 -2.18 -7.39 -10.87
CA ALA A 232 -3.33 -8.27 -10.79
C ALA A 232 -4.60 -7.45 -10.52
N GLY A 233 -5.20 -6.85 -11.55
CA GLY A 233 -6.37 -5.98 -11.38
C GLY A 233 -7.36 -6.03 -12.52
N CYS A 234 -8.52 -5.40 -12.30
CA CYS A 234 -9.61 -5.43 -13.26
C CYS A 234 -9.50 -4.26 -14.26
N ARG A 235 -9.19 -4.51 -15.53
CA ARG A 235 -8.96 -3.46 -16.52
C ARG A 235 -10.24 -2.71 -16.86
N ALA A 236 -10.23 -1.38 -16.71
CA ALA A 236 -11.43 -0.55 -16.89
C ALA A 236 -11.95 -0.51 -18.34
N SER A 237 -11.09 -0.78 -19.33
CA SER A 237 -11.45 -0.79 -20.75
C SER A 237 -12.01 -2.14 -21.24
N SER A 238 -12.04 -3.17 -20.38
CA SER A 238 -12.40 -4.54 -20.79
C SER A 238 -13.74 -4.97 -20.20
N PRO A 239 -14.85 -4.94 -20.97
CA PRO A 239 -16.16 -5.41 -20.50
C PRO A 239 -16.24 -6.93 -20.27
N THR A 240 -15.19 -7.69 -20.63
CA THR A 240 -15.13 -9.17 -20.49
C THR A 240 -14.64 -9.66 -19.13
N GLU A 241 -14.25 -8.76 -18.21
CA GLU A 241 -13.79 -9.13 -16.86
C GLU A 241 -14.94 -9.21 -15.85
N GLU A 242 -16.08 -9.75 -16.30
CA GLU A 242 -17.24 -9.98 -15.46
C GLU A 242 -16.86 -10.93 -14.31
N GLY A 243 -17.06 -10.46 -13.07
CA GLY A 243 -16.65 -11.19 -11.86
C GLY A 243 -15.21 -10.97 -11.39
N CYS A 244 -14.36 -10.21 -12.10
CA CYS A 244 -13.00 -9.91 -11.64
C CYS A 244 -12.99 -9.22 -10.26
N ALA A 245 -13.84 -8.21 -10.07
CA ALA A 245 -13.91 -7.49 -8.80
C ALA A 245 -14.32 -8.40 -7.63
N ASP A 246 -15.22 -9.36 -7.89
CA ASP A 246 -15.68 -10.32 -6.89
C ASP A 246 -14.59 -11.37 -6.60
N ALA A 247 -13.86 -11.81 -7.62
CA ALA A 247 -12.70 -12.70 -7.47
C ALA A 247 -11.57 -12.05 -6.68
N LEU A 248 -11.27 -10.77 -6.94
CA LEU A 248 -10.30 -10.00 -6.18
C LEU A 248 -10.75 -9.82 -4.72
N ALA A 249 -12.03 -9.53 -4.47
CA ALA A 249 -12.58 -9.42 -3.13
C ALA A 249 -12.57 -10.76 -2.36
N ALA A 250 -12.55 -11.89 -3.08
CA ALA A 250 -12.43 -13.23 -2.51
C ALA A 250 -10.97 -13.71 -2.38
N SER A 251 -9.99 -12.99 -2.92
CA SER A 251 -8.57 -13.37 -2.88
C SER A 251 -8.01 -13.30 -1.46
N ASP A 252 -6.94 -14.07 -1.18
CA ASP A 252 -6.32 -14.07 0.14
C ASP A 252 -5.92 -12.65 0.63
N PRO A 253 -5.31 -11.77 -0.18
CA PRO A 253 -5.02 -10.39 0.24
C PRO A 253 -6.27 -9.60 0.68
N ALA A 254 -7.46 -9.92 0.18
CA ALA A 254 -8.70 -9.23 0.56
C ALA A 254 -9.29 -9.76 1.87
N VAL A 255 -9.05 -11.02 2.20
CA VAL A 255 -9.61 -11.66 3.40
C VAL A 255 -8.78 -11.27 4.64
N MET A 256 -9.34 -10.35 5.44
CA MET A 256 -8.74 -9.86 6.68
C MET A 256 -9.00 -10.82 7.87
N THR A 257 -8.28 -11.94 7.89
CA THR A 257 -8.35 -12.95 8.97
C THR A 257 -7.93 -12.40 10.34
N LEU A 258 -8.28 -13.10 11.43
CA LEU A 258 -7.85 -12.71 12.79
C LEU A 258 -6.32 -12.61 12.92
N ALA A 259 -5.59 -13.53 12.28
CA ALA A 259 -4.13 -13.52 12.25
C ALA A 259 -3.58 -12.28 11.55
N LYS A 260 -4.12 -11.93 10.37
CA LYS A 260 -3.76 -10.70 9.65
C LYS A 260 -4.05 -9.44 10.47
N GLN A 261 -5.21 -9.38 11.13
CA GLN A 261 -5.56 -8.27 12.02
C GLN A 261 -4.60 -8.13 13.21
N GLN A 262 -4.21 -9.25 13.83
CA GLN A 262 -3.25 -9.24 14.94
C GLN A 262 -1.87 -8.81 14.48
N ALA A 263 -1.39 -9.32 13.34
CA ALA A 263 -0.13 -8.92 12.74
C ALA A 263 -0.10 -7.41 12.42
N MET A 264 -1.19 -6.89 11.83
CA MET A 264 -1.34 -5.46 11.56
C MET A 264 -1.28 -4.62 12.84
N ARG A 265 -2.03 -5.01 13.88
CA ARG A 265 -1.98 -4.30 15.17
C ARG A 265 -0.58 -4.28 15.76
N GLN A 266 0.13 -5.40 15.74
CA GLN A 266 1.50 -5.49 16.25
C GLN A 266 2.47 -4.62 15.42
N PHE A 267 2.35 -4.63 14.10
CA PHE A 267 3.14 -3.77 13.23
C PHE A 267 2.90 -2.30 13.54
N ARG A 268 1.63 -1.87 13.54
CA ARG A 268 1.23 -0.49 13.82
C ARG A 268 1.71 -0.04 15.20
N GLU A 269 1.53 -0.87 16.22
CA GLU A 269 1.96 -0.57 17.58
C GLU A 269 3.48 -0.33 17.64
N ARG A 270 4.29 -1.11 16.93
CA ARG A 270 5.75 -0.97 16.98
C ARG A 270 6.25 0.17 16.11
N ASN A 271 5.68 0.33 14.92
CA ASN A 271 6.31 1.04 13.81
C ASN A 271 5.65 2.37 13.45
N MET A 272 4.36 2.58 13.77
CA MET A 272 3.67 3.81 13.41
C MET A 272 4.21 5.00 14.22
N VAL A 273 4.51 6.11 13.53
CA VAL A 273 5.06 7.35 14.11
C VAL A 273 4.18 8.57 13.88
N TYR A 274 3.24 8.51 12.94
CA TYR A 274 2.19 9.51 12.72
C TYR A 274 0.90 8.82 12.25
N SER A 275 -0.24 9.31 12.71
CA SER A 275 -1.54 8.98 12.11
C SER A 275 -2.47 10.18 12.18
N TYR A 276 -3.07 10.52 11.04
CA TYR A 276 -4.07 11.58 10.94
C TYR A 276 -5.29 11.35 11.87
N CYS A 277 -5.62 10.10 12.20
CA CYS A 277 -6.71 9.75 13.11
C CYS A 277 -6.50 10.24 14.54
N TYR A 278 -5.25 10.46 14.95
CA TYR A 278 -4.90 11.01 16.27
C TYR A 278 -4.45 12.49 16.19
N ASP A 279 -4.48 13.10 15.00
CA ASP A 279 -4.10 14.50 14.80
C ASP A 279 -5.31 15.42 15.04
N THR A 280 -5.62 15.64 16.31
CA THR A 280 -6.71 16.53 16.72
C THR A 280 -6.42 18.00 16.46
N ARG A 281 -5.15 18.37 16.18
CA ARG A 281 -4.80 19.74 15.75
C ARG A 281 -5.24 19.99 14.31
N ARG A 282 -5.03 19.02 13.42
CA ARG A 282 -5.47 19.12 12.02
C ARG A 282 -6.95 18.81 11.87
N TYR A 283 -7.44 17.82 12.61
CA TYR A 283 -8.79 17.30 12.52
C TYR A 283 -9.43 17.21 13.91
N PRO A 284 -10.12 18.28 14.37
CA PRO A 284 -10.74 18.30 15.68
C PRO A 284 -11.73 17.15 15.94
N VAL A 285 -12.35 16.65 14.86
CA VAL A 285 -13.18 15.45 14.86
C VAL A 285 -12.51 14.37 14.00
N PRO A 286 -12.21 13.19 14.56
CA PRO A 286 -11.66 12.06 13.80
C PRO A 286 -12.60 11.65 12.66
N PHE A 287 -12.00 11.16 11.58
CA PHE A 287 -12.79 10.74 10.41
C PHE A 287 -13.56 9.45 10.71
N PRO A 288 -14.71 9.21 10.04
CA PRO A 288 -15.52 8.01 10.26
C PRO A 288 -14.77 6.68 10.02
N GLU A 289 -13.76 6.66 9.15
CA GLU A 289 -12.94 5.48 8.89
C GLU A 289 -11.91 5.17 9.99
N CYS A 290 -11.64 6.11 10.90
CA CYS A 290 -10.65 5.93 11.96
C CYS A 290 -11.07 4.84 12.94
N ASP A 291 -10.22 3.82 13.12
CA ASP A 291 -10.37 2.79 14.14
C ASP A 291 -9.60 3.21 15.40
N LEU A 292 -10.22 4.06 16.22
CA LEU A 292 -9.55 4.62 17.40
C LEU A 292 -9.36 3.56 18.47
N VAL A 293 -8.11 3.17 18.71
CA VAL A 293 -7.73 2.24 19.78
C VAL A 293 -7.17 3.06 20.93
N GLU A 294 -7.82 3.05 22.10
CA GLU A 294 -7.44 3.92 23.22
C GLU A 294 -6.00 3.66 23.73
N SER A 295 -5.57 2.40 23.75
CA SER A 295 -4.19 2.05 24.11
C SER A 295 -3.17 2.60 23.11
N GLU A 296 -3.52 2.67 21.82
CA GLU A 296 -2.71 3.31 20.78
C GLU A 296 -2.72 4.82 20.95
N ARG A 297 -3.90 5.43 21.13
CA ARG A 297 -4.11 6.87 21.32
C ARG A 297 -3.22 7.47 22.40
N SER A 298 -3.09 6.79 23.54
CA SER A 298 -2.24 7.22 24.67
C SER A 298 -0.76 7.43 24.31
N ARG A 299 -0.32 6.91 23.16
CA ARG A 299 1.06 6.96 22.66
C ARG A 299 1.26 8.09 21.67
N PHE A 300 0.22 8.81 21.28
CA PHE A 300 0.27 9.92 20.32
C PHE A 300 0.01 11.27 21.01
N LYS A 301 0.67 12.31 20.48
CA LYS A 301 0.34 13.70 20.80
C LYS A 301 -0.93 14.10 20.07
N ASP A 302 -1.52 15.22 20.49
CA ASP A 302 -2.59 15.93 19.79
C ASP A 302 -2.24 16.31 18.34
N SER A 303 -0.94 16.43 18.02
CA SER A 303 -0.44 16.64 16.66
C SER A 303 -0.36 15.35 15.82
N GLY A 304 -0.96 14.25 16.27
CA GLY A 304 -0.92 12.93 15.61
C GLY A 304 0.46 12.27 15.56
N HIS A 305 1.50 12.90 16.12
CA HIS A 305 2.85 12.37 16.16
C HIS A 305 3.05 11.51 17.41
N ARG A 306 3.68 10.35 17.25
CA ARG A 306 3.95 9.46 18.38
C ARG A 306 4.87 10.13 19.40
N LEU A 307 4.56 9.95 20.68
CA LEU A 307 5.41 10.34 21.78
C LEU A 307 6.75 9.61 21.63
N ALA A 308 7.85 10.36 21.71
CA ALA A 308 9.17 9.76 21.74
C ALA A 308 9.21 8.75 22.88
N LEU A 309 9.63 7.51 22.59
CA LEU A 309 9.89 6.52 23.64
C LEU A 309 10.83 7.20 24.65
N ARG A 310 10.34 7.44 25.87
CA ARG A 310 11.21 7.85 26.98
C ARG A 310 12.25 6.74 27.10
N ARG A 311 13.47 6.96 26.59
CA ARG A 311 14.61 6.14 26.94
C ARG A 311 14.68 6.19 28.46
N ARG A 312 14.34 5.09 29.14
CA ARG A 312 14.70 4.93 30.55
C ARG A 312 16.21 5.17 30.58
N ARG A 313 16.64 6.30 31.14
CA ARG A 313 18.03 6.47 31.54
C ARG A 313 18.28 5.33 32.52
N VAL A 314 18.92 4.26 32.08
CA VAL A 314 19.56 3.32 32.98
C VAL A 314 20.60 4.17 33.68
N GLY A 315 20.30 4.58 34.91
CA GLY A 315 21.24 5.35 35.72
C GLY A 315 22.51 4.53 35.82
N ARG A 316 23.62 5.08 35.30
CA ARG A 316 24.94 4.58 35.67
C ARG A 316 25.03 4.69 37.19
N ARG A 317 25.01 3.54 37.88
CA ARG A 317 25.40 3.47 39.29
C ARG A 317 26.81 4.10 39.38
N PRO A 318 27.04 5.10 40.24
CA PRO A 318 28.40 5.56 40.47
C PRO A 318 29.24 4.38 40.99
N PRO A 319 30.52 4.28 40.63
CA PRO A 319 31.39 3.23 41.14
C PRO A 319 31.48 3.38 42.67
N ASN A 320 31.26 2.28 43.38
CA ASN A 320 31.51 2.20 44.81
C ASN A 320 32.97 2.57 45.07
N LYS A 321 33.20 3.58 45.90
CA LYS A 321 34.49 3.78 46.57
C LYS A 321 34.50 2.89 47.82
N ALA A 322 35.24 1.79 47.74
CA ALA A 322 35.75 0.93 48.81
C ALA A 322 36.69 -0.05 48.05
N ASP A 323 38.00 -0.17 48.28
CA ASP A 323 38.80 0.01 49.48
C ASP A 323 40.20 0.56 49.13
N MET A 324 40.66 1.53 49.93
CA MET A 324 42.07 1.68 50.34
C MET A 324 42.11 2.48 51.64
#